data_AF-A0A355RVR9-F1
#
_entry.id   AF-A0A355RVR9-F1
#
_cell.length_a   1.000
_cell.length_b   1.000
_cell.length_c   1.000
_cell.angle_alpha   90.00
_cell.angle_beta   90.00
_cell.angle_gamma   90.00
#
_symmetry.space_group_name_H-M   'P 1'
#
loop_
_entity.id
_entity.type
_entity.pdbx_description
1 polymer ?
#
loop_
_entity_poly.entity_id
_entity_poly.type
_entity_poly.pdbx_seq_one_letter_code
_entity_poly.pdbx_strand_id
1 'polypeptide(L)'
;MGNPKLRRLFSFFSQHAIYVFLILLIIIIAFINPGFLSLTCLRDILLQCSTRVIIAVGMFCILLTGGVDLGAGRVVGFAAVISASLLQTAEYSRRFYPNL
;
A
#
# COMPACT_ATOMS: atom_id res chain seq x y z
N MET A 1 -32.88 -20.36 18.08
CA MET A 1 -33.33 -18.99 17.74
C MET A 1 -32.18 -18.04 18.07
N GLY A 2 -31.37 -17.64 17.08
CA GLY A 2 -30.13 -16.87 17.31
C GLY A 2 -30.42 -15.46 17.80
N ASN A 3 -29.78 -15.05 18.89
CA ASN A 3 -30.04 -13.79 19.58
C ASN A 3 -29.92 -12.59 18.60
N PRO A 4 -30.98 -11.79 18.38
CA PRO A 4 -31.01 -10.74 17.35
C PRO A 4 -29.93 -9.66 17.56
N LYS A 5 -29.45 -9.47 18.80
CA LYS A 5 -28.32 -8.57 19.11
C LYS A 5 -27.00 -9.07 18.50
N LEU A 6 -26.77 -10.38 18.48
CA LEU A 6 -25.53 -10.99 17.97
C LEU A 6 -25.42 -10.83 16.44
N ARG A 7 -26.54 -11.00 15.73
CA ARG A 7 -26.60 -10.77 14.27
C ARG A 7 -26.31 -9.32 13.90
N ARG A 8 -26.79 -8.37 14.70
CA ARG A 8 -26.55 -6.93 14.50
C ARG A 8 -25.09 -6.55 14.75
N LEU A 9 -24.45 -7.18 15.74
CA LEU A 9 -23.02 -7.00 16.01
C LEU A 9 -22.15 -7.56 14.87
N PHE A 10 -22.49 -8.76 14.37
CA PHE A 10 -21.79 -9.38 13.24
C PHE A 10 -21.96 -8.60 11.93
N SER A 11 -23.15 -8.06 11.65
CA SER A 11 -23.35 -7.21 10.46
C SER A 11 -22.57 -5.90 10.55
N PHE A 12 -22.47 -5.31 11.75
CA PHE A 12 -21.65 -4.12 11.99
C PHE A 12 -20.17 -4.38 11.72
N PHE A 13 -19.67 -5.52 12.21
CA PHE A 13 -18.29 -5.93 12.00
C PHE A 13 -17.99 -6.24 10.53
N SER A 14 -18.92 -6.91 9.84
CA SER A 14 -18.81 -7.19 8.40
C SER A 14 -18.83 -5.93 7.55
N GLN A 15 -19.58 -4.90 7.93
CA GLN A 15 -19.61 -3.61 7.23
C GLN A 15 -18.32 -2.80 7.42
N HIS A 16 -17.64 -2.94 8.57
CA HIS A 16 -16.43 -2.20 8.91
C HIS A 16 -15.18 -3.09 8.93
N ALA A 17 -15.22 -4.23 8.24
CA ALA A 17 -14.20 -5.28 8.34
C ALA A 17 -12.78 -4.77 8.06
N ILE A 18 -12.63 -3.87 7.07
CA ILE A 18 -11.34 -3.26 6.71
C ILE A 18 -10.76 -2.45 7.88
N TYR A 19 -11.57 -1.61 8.53
CA TYR A 19 -11.11 -0.79 9.66
C TYR A 19 -10.76 -1.65 10.87
N VAL A 20 -11.56 -2.67 11.14
CA VAL A 20 -11.27 -3.58 12.25
C VAL A 20 -9.98 -4.35 11.99
N PHE A 21 -9.79 -4.86 10.78
CA PHE A 21 -8.56 -5.56 10.41
C PHE A 21 -7.34 -4.64 10.48
N LEU A 22 -7.47 -3.38 10.05
CA LEU A 22 -6.40 -2.39 10.15
C LEU A 22 -6.00 -2.14 11.62
N ILE A 23 -6.96 -1.93 12.52
CA ILE A 23 -6.68 -1.72 13.94
C ILE A 23 -6.01 -2.95 14.55
N LEU A 24 -6.51 -4.14 14.25
CA LEU A 24 -5.92 -5.40 14.70
C LEU A 24 -4.47 -5.53 14.24
N LEU A 25 -4.20 -5.23 12.97
CA LEU A 25 -2.85 -5.27 12.40
C LEU A 25 -1.91 -4.28 13.10
N ILE A 26 -2.36 -3.04 13.32
CA ILE A 26 -1.58 -2.01 14.04
C ILE A 26 -1.23 -2.50 15.44
N ILE A 27 -2.18 -3.08 16.17
CA ILE A 27 -1.95 -3.60 17.53
C ILE A 27 -0.90 -4.72 17.51
N ILE A 28 -1.05 -5.71 16.61
CA ILE A 28 -0.12 -6.84 16.50
C ILE A 28 1.30 -6.34 16.19
N ILE A 29 1.43 -5.43 15.21
CA ILE A 29 2.74 -4.90 14.81
C ILE A 29 3.35 -4.06 15.92
N ALA A 30 2.55 -3.27 16.65
CA ALA A 30 3.04 -2.49 17.79
C ALA A 30 3.62 -3.37 18.91
N PHE A 31 3.05 -4.56 19.14
CA PHE A 31 3.62 -5.53 20.09
C PHE A 31 4.90 -6.20 19.58
N ILE A 32 4.98 -6.51 18.29
CA ILE A 32 6.16 -7.16 17.69
C ILE A 32 7.34 -6.17 17.57
N ASN A 33 7.06 -4.92 17.22
CA ASN A 33 8.05 -3.88 17.02
C ASN A 33 7.60 -2.57 17.68
N PRO A 34 8.05 -2.27 18.91
CA PRO A 34 7.65 -1.05 19.62
C PRO A 34 8.13 0.23 18.91
N GLY A 35 9.11 0.15 18.01
CA GLY A 35 9.55 1.26 17.16
C GLY A 35 8.53 1.65 16.08
N PHE A 36 7.53 0.81 15.80
CA PHE A 36 6.49 1.08 14.80
C PHE A 36 5.65 2.32 15.13
N LEU A 37 5.37 2.56 16.41
CA LEU A 37 4.62 3.74 16.87
C LEU A 37 5.47 5.01 16.97
N SER A 38 6.76 4.94 16.62
CA SER A 38 7.62 6.12 16.58
C SER A 38 7.15 7.12 15.53
N LEU A 39 7.24 8.42 15.86
CA LEU A 39 6.95 9.51 14.92
C LEU A 39 7.82 9.43 13.66
N THR A 40 9.03 8.90 13.76
CA THR A 40 9.91 8.71 12.60
C THR A 40 9.34 7.67 11.64
N CYS A 41 8.90 6.52 12.14
CA CYS A 41 8.30 5.47 11.32
C CYS A 41 7.01 5.96 10.65
N LEU A 42 6.16 6.65 11.41
CA LEU A 42 4.95 7.28 10.86
C LEU A 42 5.29 8.31 9.77
N ARG A 43 6.27 9.18 10.01
CA ARG A 43 6.72 10.18 9.04
C ARG A 43 7.24 9.52 7.77
N ASP A 44 8.07 8.49 7.90
CA ASP A 44 8.67 7.82 6.75
C ASP A 44 7.60 7.12 5.90
N ILE A 45 6.59 6.50 6.53
CA ILE A 45 5.41 5.96 5.84
C ILE A 45 4.62 7.07 5.13
N LEU A 46 4.36 8.20 5.80
CA LEU A 46 3.65 9.33 5.20
C LEU A 46 4.41 9.93 4.01
N LEU A 47 5.73 10.04 4.11
CA LEU A 47 6.60 10.50 3.01
C LEU A 47 6.56 9.52 1.83
N GLN A 48 6.60 8.22 2.09
CA GLN A 48 6.46 7.19 1.06
C GLN A 48 5.08 7.20 0.38
N CYS A 49 4.02 7.47 1.15
CA CYS A 49 2.66 7.60 0.64
C CYS A 49 2.45 8.90 -0.15
N SER A 50 3.14 9.98 0.22
CA SER A 50 3.01 11.31 -0.41
C SER A 50 3.16 11.26 -1.93
N THR A 51 4.20 10.59 -2.44
CA THR A 51 4.42 10.46 -3.89
C THR A 51 3.26 9.76 -4.61
N ARG A 52 2.66 8.74 -3.98
CA ARG A 52 1.51 8.02 -4.55
C ARG A 52 0.26 8.90 -4.59
N VAL A 53 0.05 9.72 -3.56
CA VAL A 53 -1.07 10.67 -3.50
C VAL A 53 -0.95 11.73 -4.58
N ILE A 54 0.24 12.29 -4.81
CA ILE A 54 0.47 13.29 -5.88
C ILE A 54 0.07 12.72 -7.25
N ILE A 55 0.49 11.50 -7.56
CA ILE A 55 0.13 10.82 -8.81
C ILE A 55 -1.38 10.56 -8.89
N ALA A 56 -1.99 10.09 -7.80
CA ALA A 56 -3.43 9.81 -7.74
C ALA A 56 -4.28 11.08 -7.96
N VAL A 57 -3.85 12.22 -7.42
CA VAL A 57 -4.53 13.52 -7.66
C VAL A 57 -4.46 13.92 -9.14
N GLY A 58 -3.32 13.70 -9.81
CA GLY A 58 -3.21 13.92 -11.25
C GLY A 58 -4.16 13.05 -12.07
N MET A 59 -4.26 11.76 -11.72
CA MET A 59 -5.18 10.81 -12.37
C MET A 59 -6.66 11.12 -12.06
N PHE A 60 -6.95 11.68 -10.88
CA PHE A 60 -8.31 12.05 -10.48
C PHE A 60 -8.94 13.09 -11.42
N CYS A 61 -8.18 14.11 -11.85
CA CYS A 61 -8.66 15.10 -12.82
C CYS A 61 -9.08 14.46 -14.15
N ILE A 62 -8.37 13.42 -14.59
CA ILE A 62 -8.65 12.72 -15.85
C ILE A 62 -9.90 11.84 -15.70
N LEU A 63 -10.06 11.18 -14.54
CA LEU A 63 -11.28 10.43 -14.20
C LEU A 63 -12.53 11.30 -14.23
N LEU A 64 -12.44 12.55 -13.75
CA LEU A 64 -13.58 13.49 -13.80
C LEU A 64 -14.01 13.82 -15.24
N THR A 65 -13.07 13.83 -16.19
CA THR A 65 -13.37 14.07 -17.61
C THR A 65 -13.91 12.83 -18.35
N GLY A 66 -14.15 11.72 -17.65
CA GLY A 66 -14.61 10.46 -18.24
C GLY A 66 -13.52 9.62 -18.91
N GLY A 67 -12.26 10.04 -18.77
CA GLY A 67 -11.09 9.28 -19.23
C GLY A 67 -10.62 8.29 -18.17
N VAL A 68 -9.94 7.23 -18.62
CA VAL A 68 -9.19 6.32 -17.74
C VAL A 68 -7.72 6.45 -18.09
N ASP A 69 -6.95 7.15 -17.25
CA ASP A 69 -5.51 7.24 -17.43
C ASP A 69 -4.79 6.12 -16.65
N LEU A 70 -4.45 5.04 -17.36
CA LEU A 70 -3.56 3.99 -16.84
C LEU A 70 -2.08 4.26 -17.20
N GLY A 71 -1.79 5.34 -17.93
CA GLY A 71 -0.46 5.70 -18.41
C GLY A 71 0.51 6.04 -17.28
N ALA A 72 0.04 6.74 -16.25
CA ALA A 72 0.84 7.02 -15.05
C ALA A 72 1.39 5.74 -14.39
N GLY A 73 0.57 4.68 -14.32
CA GLY A 73 1.00 3.37 -13.81
C GLY A 73 2.07 2.70 -14.68
N ARG A 74 1.99 2.85 -16.00
CA ARG A 74 2.97 2.30 -16.95
C ARG A 74 4.34 2.97 -16.80
N VAL A 75 4.38 4.29 -16.62
CA VAL A 75 5.63 5.05 -16.43
C VAL A 75 6.29 4.66 -15.10
N VAL A 76 5.51 4.58 -14.02
CA VAL A 76 6.02 4.12 -12.71
C VAL A 76 6.50 2.68 -12.78
N GLY A 77 5.77 1.79 -13.46
CA GLY A 77 6.17 0.40 -13.67
C GLY A 77 7.47 0.26 -14.46
N PHE A 78 7.63 1.05 -15.54
CA PHE A 78 8.87 1.06 -16.33
C PHE A 78 10.06 1.57 -15.51
N ALA A 79 9.88 2.67 -14.77
CA ALA A 79 10.92 3.19 -13.88
C ALA A 79 11.29 2.16 -12.80
N ALA A 80 10.31 1.46 -12.22
CA ALA A 80 10.54 0.41 -11.23
C ALA A 80 11.35 -0.76 -11.80
N VAL A 81 11.07 -1.21 -13.02
CA VAL A 81 11.84 -2.28 -13.70
C VAL A 81 13.28 -1.84 -13.93
N ILE A 82 13.51 -0.60 -14.39
CA ILE A 82 14.87 -0.07 -14.58
C ILE A 82 15.60 -0.01 -13.24
N SER A 83 15.00 0.62 -12.22
CA SER A 83 15.62 0.75 -10.89
C SER A 83 15.94 -0.61 -10.28
N ALA A 84 15.02 -1.58 -10.37
CA ALA A 84 15.25 -2.94 -9.87
C ALA A 84 16.36 -3.67 -10.65
N SER A 85 16.43 -3.47 -11.97
CA SER A 85 17.48 -4.06 -12.80
C SER A 85 18.86 -3.49 -12.49
N LEU A 86 18.95 -2.21 -12.12
CA LEU A 86 20.19 -1.57 -11.68
C LEU A 86 20.57 -1.94 -10.24
N LEU A 87 19.59 -2.23 -9.38
CA LEU A 87 19.79 -2.66 -8.00
C LEU A 87 20.04 -4.18 -7.85
N GLN A 88 20.17 -4.91 -8.96
CA GLN A 88 20.41 -6.34 -8.93
C GLN A 88 21.71 -6.67 -8.18
N THR A 89 21.70 -7.73 -7.38
CA THR A 89 22.91 -8.19 -6.68
C THR A 89 23.75 -9.12 -7.56
N ALA A 90 25.07 -9.10 -7.39
CA ALA A 90 26.02 -9.92 -8.14
C ALA A 90 25.77 -11.43 -7.98
N GLU A 91 25.20 -11.86 -6.85
CA GLU A 91 24.93 -13.28 -6.59
C GLU A 91 23.56 -13.75 -7.12
N TYR A 92 22.78 -12.87 -7.78
CA TYR A 92 21.45 -13.25 -8.24
C TYR A 92 21.51 -14.23 -9.41
N SER A 93 20.81 -15.37 -9.28
CA SER A 93 20.84 -16.46 -10.27
C SER A 93 20.16 -16.10 -11.60
N ARG A 94 19.19 -15.17 -11.59
CA ARG A 94 18.45 -14.71 -12.79
C ARG A 94 18.67 -13.22 -13.06
N ARG A 95 19.94 -12.79 -13.09
CA ARG A 95 20.31 -11.40 -13.40
C ARG A 95 19.70 -10.96 -14.74
N PHE A 96 19.12 -9.76 -14.74
CA PHE A 96 18.58 -9.16 -15.96
C PHE A 96 19.71 -8.65 -16.84
N TYR A 97 20.78 -8.13 -16.23
CA TYR A 97 22.03 -7.74 -16.89
C TYR A 97 23.21 -8.50 -16.27
N PRO A 98 23.59 -9.69 -16.78
CA PRO A 98 24.61 -10.53 -16.16
C PRO A 98 26.01 -9.88 -16.03
N ASN A 99 26.29 -8.89 -16.88
CA ASN A 99 27.60 -8.24 -17.05
C ASN A 99 27.65 -6.78 -16.54
N LEU A 100 26.67 -6.37 -15.72
CA LEU A 100 26.67 -5.07 -15.04
C LEU A 100 27.36 -5.22 -13.67
#